data_AF-A0A1L0DWG7-F1
#
_entry.id   AF-A0A1L0DWG7-F1
#
_cell.length_a   1.000
_cell.length_b   1.000
_cell.length_c   1.000
_cell.angle_alpha   90.00
_cell.angle_beta   90.00
_cell.angle_gamma   90.00
#
_symmetry.space_group_name_H-M   'P 1'
#
loop_
_entity.id
_entity.type
_entity.pdbx_description
1 polymer ?
#
loop_
_entity_poly.entity_id
_entity_poly.type
_entity_poly.pdbx_seq_one_letter_code
_entity_poly.pdbx_strand_id
1 'polypeptide(L)'
;MSEILAVIFPLEIINNIILFFSEKALQTFYDGIFKDPLLQSLVLYRKYRKVKVDCLEQLVEAASFNAPIGTMYLNWKDEYLRFFKVNPSFLSRISDVKLVADCQKAFMILREVMFRKISHLEFKKTKVFDPSLISRDLKLISISFSNFPRPRILNRWPPSLTCLKISGHSNLTLIELPMGLRELSCCNLDLSWNLFPSKLETISLSSISKFASNQVVFPEGLKELKIAYFPDLDIEEFGTRLPRWLKKFTLEFSIGNRISYLKFPDSLEVLDLSCCDISSIKGSIFPMSLVELYLVSNKIEELLKLKFPETLRVLNLNDNCIGTFDHAEFPNLLRELYASGNQLTSLDRASFPDLELLDISVESRLNIKSIRNVKFPSTLKILRARGHSIRDCRRTSFPEGLKELEITVKGKSQRLSFPPELEFLDLTLPESWKSKLSYLELPATLQDLRIENGSCIEFDWKLPLLQKMTLSSIKGRVKVPLSVSRLSLFVRRGEDLKSLVLSQKLDEFQISCHFGHFYDEVITIMRHQQGKEHGWRRRLMLSF
;
A
#
# COMPACT_ATOMS: atom_id res chain seq x y z
N MET A 1 -26.83 24.77 -9.24
CA MET A 1 -27.42 23.69 -8.40
C MET A 1 -27.28 23.99 -6.90
N SER A 2 -26.14 24.54 -6.46
CA SER A 2 -25.91 25.06 -5.09
C SER A 2 -26.96 26.08 -4.64
N GLU A 3 -27.31 27.05 -5.50
CA GLU A 3 -28.31 28.08 -5.22
C GLU A 3 -29.71 27.51 -4.96
N ILE A 4 -30.10 26.48 -5.70
CA ILE A 4 -31.40 25.81 -5.55
C ILE A 4 -31.48 25.08 -4.21
N LEU A 5 -30.40 24.43 -3.79
CA LEU A 5 -30.35 23.70 -2.52
C LEU A 5 -30.46 24.63 -1.31
N ALA A 6 -29.78 25.79 -1.34
CA ALA A 6 -29.79 26.78 -0.25
C ALA A 6 -31.13 27.51 -0.10
N VAL A 7 -31.88 27.68 -1.20
CA VAL A 7 -33.19 28.34 -1.19
C VAL A 7 -34.32 27.37 -0.80
N ILE A 8 -34.18 26.08 -1.12
CA ILE A 8 -35.27 25.09 -0.98
C ILE A 8 -35.20 24.31 0.35
N PHE A 9 -34.00 24.01 0.85
CA PHE A 9 -33.86 23.10 2.00
C PHE A 9 -33.38 23.83 3.27
N PRO A 10 -33.94 23.49 4.45
CA PRO A 10 -33.38 23.91 5.74
C PRO A 10 -31.92 23.48 5.91
N LEU A 11 -31.16 24.26 6.69
CA LEU A 11 -29.72 24.03 6.94
C LEU A 11 -29.42 22.61 7.46
N GLU A 12 -30.33 22.04 8.25
CA GLU A 12 -30.23 20.67 8.77
C GLU A 12 -30.28 19.61 7.66
N ILE A 13 -31.14 19.81 6.66
CA ILE A 13 -31.25 18.93 5.50
C ILE A 13 -30.02 19.08 4.62
N ILE A 14 -29.54 20.31 4.40
CA ILE A 14 -28.31 20.56 3.65
C ILE A 14 -27.10 19.89 4.33
N ASN A 15 -27.00 19.98 5.66
CA ASN A 15 -25.95 19.30 6.44
C ASN A 15 -25.98 17.78 6.28
N ASN A 16 -27.18 17.20 6.15
CA ASN A 16 -27.33 15.79 5.88
C ASN A 16 -26.99 15.41 4.43
N ILE A 17 -27.27 16.30 3.46
CA ILE A 17 -26.92 16.06 2.05
C ILE A 17 -25.40 16.10 1.85
N ILE A 18 -24.71 17.09 2.41
CA ILE A 18 -23.25 17.22 2.26
C ILE A 18 -22.46 16.13 2.99
N LEU A 19 -23.07 15.34 3.88
CA LEU A 19 -22.45 14.14 4.45
C LEU A 19 -21.97 13.17 3.37
N PHE A 20 -22.67 13.15 2.24
CA PHE A 20 -22.44 12.20 1.16
C PHE A 20 -21.53 12.77 0.05
N PHE A 21 -21.06 14.01 0.18
CA PHE A 21 -20.23 14.64 -0.83
C PHE A 21 -18.77 14.16 -0.72
N SER A 22 -18.17 13.86 -1.87
CA SER A 22 -16.72 13.68 -1.97
C SER A 22 -15.99 15.01 -1.75
N GLU A 23 -14.69 14.98 -1.49
CA GLU A 23 -13.89 16.21 -1.30
C GLU A 23 -13.96 17.14 -2.54
N LYS A 24 -13.95 16.55 -3.74
CA LYS A 24 -14.13 17.30 -5.00
C LYS A 24 -15.54 17.88 -5.12
N ALA A 25 -16.57 17.12 -4.72
CA ALA A 25 -17.95 17.62 -4.71
C ALA A 25 -18.14 18.74 -3.68
N LEU A 26 -17.52 18.64 -2.49
CA LEU A 26 -17.48 19.71 -1.49
C LEU A 26 -16.77 20.95 -2.03
N GLN A 27 -15.66 20.79 -2.77
CA GLN A 27 -14.94 21.92 -3.37
C GLN A 27 -15.77 22.60 -4.46
N THR A 28 -16.31 21.83 -5.41
CA THR A 28 -17.20 22.38 -6.46
C THR A 28 -18.45 23.03 -5.86
N PHE A 29 -18.99 22.44 -4.78
CA PHE A 29 -20.11 23.03 -4.06
C PHE A 29 -19.71 24.33 -3.37
N TYR A 30 -18.53 24.39 -2.73
CA TYR A 30 -17.98 25.59 -2.11
C TYR A 30 -17.77 26.72 -3.13
N ASP A 31 -17.13 26.42 -4.26
CA ASP A 31 -16.85 27.40 -5.33
C ASP A 31 -18.15 27.96 -5.95
N GLY A 32 -19.24 27.19 -5.89
CA GLY A 32 -20.55 27.57 -6.39
C GLY A 32 -21.48 28.26 -5.38
N ILE A 33 -21.08 28.46 -4.11
CA ILE A 33 -21.91 29.18 -3.12
C ILE A 33 -21.65 30.69 -3.21
N PHE A 34 -22.68 31.45 -3.63
CA PHE A 34 -22.65 32.91 -3.49
C PHE A 34 -23.09 33.33 -2.08
N LYS A 35 -22.12 33.77 -1.27
CA LYS A 35 -22.26 34.72 -0.16
C LYS A 35 -23.03 34.30 1.11
N ASP A 36 -23.43 33.04 1.30
CA ASP A 36 -23.99 32.59 2.59
C ASP A 36 -22.87 32.15 3.56
N PRO A 37 -22.58 32.90 4.64
CA PRO A 37 -21.49 32.59 5.56
C PRO A 37 -21.74 31.33 6.39
N LEU A 38 -23.00 30.99 6.69
CA LEU A 38 -23.35 29.80 7.47
C LEU A 38 -23.15 28.55 6.64
N LEU A 39 -23.60 28.56 5.38
CA LEU A 39 -23.39 27.44 4.45
C LEU A 39 -21.90 27.23 4.16
N GLN A 40 -21.15 28.31 3.94
CA GLN A 40 -19.70 28.26 3.74
C GLN A 40 -19.00 27.65 4.96
N SER A 41 -19.34 28.09 6.18
CA SER A 41 -18.78 27.52 7.41
C SER A 41 -19.05 26.01 7.56
N LEU A 42 -20.24 25.56 7.14
CA LEU A 42 -20.69 24.17 7.21
C LEU A 42 -19.96 23.28 6.19
N VAL A 43 -19.77 23.77 4.96
CA VAL A 43 -19.00 23.07 3.93
C VAL A 43 -17.53 23.00 4.31
N LEU A 44 -16.97 24.11 4.81
CA LEU A 44 -15.60 24.16 5.33
C LEU A 44 -15.41 23.23 6.53
N TYR A 45 -16.37 23.14 7.46
CA TYR A 45 -16.33 22.17 8.56
C TYR A 45 -16.13 20.73 8.04
N ARG A 46 -16.88 20.35 7.01
CA ARG A 46 -16.79 19.01 6.42
C ARG A 46 -15.46 18.79 5.72
N LYS A 47 -15.04 19.77 4.92
CA LYS A 47 -13.72 19.79 4.26
C LYS A 47 -12.60 19.65 5.30
N TYR A 48 -12.73 20.32 6.44
CA TYR A 48 -11.72 20.38 7.49
C TYR A 48 -11.91 19.39 8.65
N ARG A 49 -12.72 18.34 8.46
CA ARG A 49 -12.86 17.27 9.47
C ARG A 49 -11.51 16.59 9.77
N LYS A 50 -10.65 16.44 8.76
CA LYS A 50 -9.24 16.04 8.88
C LYS A 50 -8.42 16.96 7.98
N VAL A 51 -7.61 17.84 8.56
CA VAL A 51 -6.80 18.79 7.79
C VAL A 51 -5.35 18.47 7.96
N LYS A 52 -4.64 18.26 6.86
CA LYS A 52 -3.20 18.36 6.87
C LYS A 52 -2.81 19.78 6.47
N VAL A 53 -2.09 20.45 7.37
CA VAL A 53 -1.67 21.84 7.18
C VAL A 53 -0.30 21.86 6.54
N ASP A 54 -0.26 22.11 5.24
CA ASP A 54 0.98 22.23 4.47
C ASP A 54 1.42 23.72 4.34
N CYS A 55 0.46 24.65 4.43
CA CYS A 55 0.68 26.10 4.36
C CYS A 55 -0.29 26.91 5.26
N LEU A 56 0.02 28.18 5.51
CA LEU A 56 -0.72 29.04 6.45
C LEU A 56 -2.11 29.45 5.94
N GLU A 57 -2.26 29.55 4.63
CA GLU A 57 -3.49 29.99 3.96
C GLU A 57 -4.68 29.11 4.33
N GLN A 58 -4.45 27.81 4.52
CA GLN A 58 -5.48 26.85 4.95
C GLN A 58 -6.07 27.19 6.33
N LEU A 59 -5.23 27.67 7.26
CA LEU A 59 -5.68 28.10 8.59
C LEU A 59 -6.37 29.45 8.55
N VAL A 60 -5.88 30.37 7.72
CA VAL A 60 -6.49 31.69 7.52
C VAL A 60 -7.89 31.54 6.92
N GLU A 61 -8.06 30.68 5.92
CA GLU A 61 -9.37 30.36 5.32
C GLU A 61 -10.32 29.74 6.36
N ALA A 62 -9.86 28.76 7.14
CA ALA A 62 -10.70 28.16 8.17
C ALA A 62 -11.12 29.18 9.25
N ALA A 63 -10.21 30.07 9.65
CA ALA A 63 -10.48 31.07 10.67
C ALA A 63 -11.37 32.22 10.19
N SER A 64 -11.24 32.67 8.94
CA SER A 64 -12.08 33.74 8.39
C SER A 64 -13.57 33.38 8.40
N PHE A 65 -13.89 32.10 8.26
CA PHE A 65 -15.25 31.56 8.35
C PHE A 65 -15.59 30.92 9.71
N ASN A 66 -14.69 31.02 10.69
CA ASN A 66 -14.84 30.40 12.02
C ASN A 66 -15.16 28.89 11.94
N ALA A 67 -14.63 28.22 10.93
CA ALA A 67 -14.92 26.82 10.62
C ALA A 67 -14.28 25.89 11.67
N PRO A 68 -15.03 24.92 12.22
CA PRO A 68 -14.45 23.93 13.11
C PRO A 68 -13.49 22.99 12.38
N ILE A 69 -12.45 22.56 13.08
CA ILE A 69 -11.46 21.60 12.60
C ILE A 69 -11.54 20.35 13.49
N GLY A 70 -11.69 19.18 12.86
CA GLY A 70 -11.72 17.91 13.58
C GLY A 70 -10.32 17.50 14.07
N THR A 71 -9.53 16.88 13.20
CA THR A 71 -8.12 16.57 13.48
C THR A 71 -7.20 17.36 12.55
N MET A 72 -6.33 18.18 13.13
CA MET A 72 -5.34 18.95 12.40
C MET A 72 -3.96 18.28 12.47
N TYR A 73 -3.34 18.00 11.33
CA TYR A 73 -1.95 17.57 11.23
C TYR A 73 -1.10 18.80 10.93
N LEU A 74 -0.32 19.24 11.90
CA LEU A 74 0.44 20.47 11.81
C LEU A 74 1.93 20.16 11.84
N ASN A 75 2.62 20.37 10.72
CA ASN A 75 4.07 20.40 10.69
C ASN A 75 4.56 21.82 10.95
N TRP A 76 5.08 22.06 12.14
CA TRP A 76 5.24 23.40 12.68
C TRP A 76 6.22 24.27 11.87
N LYS A 77 5.83 25.54 11.73
CA LYS A 77 6.59 26.67 11.17
C LYS A 77 6.30 27.89 12.04
N ASP A 78 7.25 28.83 12.11
CA ASP A 78 7.17 29.99 13.01
C ASP A 78 6.01 30.93 12.67
N GLU A 79 5.56 30.91 11.41
CA GLU A 79 4.40 31.67 10.92
C GLU A 79 3.09 31.29 11.62
N TYR A 80 2.91 30.00 11.99
CA TYR A 80 1.71 29.55 12.68
C TYR A 80 1.58 30.12 14.09
N LEU A 81 2.72 30.40 14.75
CA LEU A 81 2.72 31.01 16.08
C LEU A 81 2.05 32.39 16.04
N ARG A 82 2.43 33.20 15.05
CA ARG A 82 1.87 34.55 14.85
C ARG A 82 0.37 34.47 14.61
N PHE A 83 -0.04 33.53 13.75
CA PHE A 83 -1.45 33.30 13.47
C PHE A 83 -2.27 32.98 14.73
N PHE A 84 -1.82 32.03 15.56
CA PHE A 84 -2.55 31.65 16.78
C PHE A 84 -2.52 32.73 17.86
N LYS A 85 -1.46 33.56 17.93
CA LYS A 85 -1.43 34.74 18.80
C LYS A 85 -2.44 35.81 18.38
N VAL A 86 -2.63 36.00 17.08
CA VAL A 86 -3.62 36.94 16.54
C VAL A 86 -5.05 36.38 16.63
N ASN A 87 -5.22 35.06 16.54
CA ASN A 87 -6.52 34.39 16.53
C ASN A 87 -6.69 33.37 17.69
N PRO A 88 -6.59 33.80 18.97
CA PRO A 88 -6.61 32.86 20.09
C PRO A 88 -7.97 32.16 20.26
N SER A 89 -9.08 32.82 19.90
CA SER A 89 -10.43 32.24 19.97
C SER A 89 -10.60 31.05 19.02
N PHE A 90 -9.88 31.03 17.90
CA PHE A 90 -9.95 29.96 16.91
C PHE A 90 -9.41 28.62 17.43
N LEU A 91 -8.54 28.63 18.45
CA LEU A 91 -8.06 27.40 19.08
C LEU A 91 -9.20 26.52 19.63
N SER A 92 -10.30 27.15 20.09
CA SER A 92 -11.49 26.43 20.57
C SER A 92 -12.23 25.67 19.47
N ARG A 93 -12.02 26.05 18.20
CA ARG A 93 -12.59 25.40 17.01
C ARG A 93 -11.80 24.16 16.57
N ILE A 94 -10.60 23.95 17.10
CA ILE A 94 -9.73 22.82 16.76
C ILE A 94 -9.92 21.73 17.82
N SER A 95 -10.48 20.59 17.40
CA SER A 95 -10.86 19.52 18.33
C SER A 95 -9.67 18.66 18.75
N ASP A 96 -8.75 18.42 17.84
CA ASP A 96 -7.56 17.60 18.06
C ASP A 96 -6.40 18.02 17.16
N VAL A 97 -5.18 17.93 17.67
CA VAL A 97 -3.95 18.25 16.93
C VAL A 97 -2.98 17.08 16.96
N LYS A 98 -2.41 16.80 15.79
CA LYS A 98 -1.24 15.95 15.60
C LYS A 98 -0.09 16.86 15.19
N LEU A 99 0.80 17.13 16.13
CA LEU A 99 1.84 18.14 15.99
C LEU A 99 3.17 17.49 15.66
N VAL A 100 3.84 17.95 14.61
CA VAL A 100 5.21 17.60 14.27
C VAL A 100 6.05 18.86 14.43
N ALA A 101 7.09 18.82 15.25
CA ALA A 101 7.96 19.98 15.49
C ALA A 101 9.38 19.54 15.88
N ASP A 102 10.35 20.44 15.78
CA ASP A 102 11.61 20.26 16.50
C ASP A 102 11.37 20.46 18.01
N CYS A 103 12.24 19.89 18.85
CA CYS A 103 12.02 19.84 20.29
C CYS A 103 11.95 21.21 20.98
N GLN A 104 12.82 22.16 20.57
CA GLN A 104 12.82 23.49 21.18
C GLN A 104 11.54 24.24 20.84
N LYS A 105 11.12 24.21 19.56
CA LYS A 105 9.85 24.81 19.15
C LYS A 105 8.67 24.11 19.78
N ALA A 106 8.64 22.79 19.84
CA ALA A 106 7.57 22.02 20.48
C ALA A 106 7.30 22.47 21.92
N PHE A 107 8.33 22.60 22.76
CA PHE A 107 8.14 23.10 24.12
C PHE A 107 7.66 24.55 24.17
N MET A 108 8.16 25.40 23.28
CA MET A 108 7.70 26.78 23.17
C MET A 108 6.22 26.84 22.77
N ILE A 109 5.79 25.99 21.82
CA ILE A 109 4.40 25.87 21.35
C ILE A 109 3.50 25.37 22.46
N LEU A 110 3.89 24.30 23.16
CA LEU A 110 3.12 23.74 24.27
C LEU A 110 2.90 24.76 25.39
N ARG A 111 3.80 25.74 25.53
CA ARG A 111 3.67 26.84 26.50
C ARG A 111 2.85 28.02 25.97
N GLU A 112 3.02 28.38 24.70
CA GLU A 112 2.43 29.60 24.12
C GLU A 112 1.07 29.39 23.46
N VAL A 113 0.78 28.16 23.00
CA VAL A 113 -0.45 27.81 22.28
C VAL A 113 -1.21 26.72 23.03
N MET A 114 -2.29 27.13 23.67
CA MET A 114 -3.14 26.25 24.49
C MET A 114 -4.14 25.49 23.62
N PHE A 115 -3.67 24.48 22.89
CA PHE A 115 -4.56 23.57 22.17
C PHE A 115 -5.43 22.79 23.15
N ARG A 116 -6.72 22.62 22.81
CA ARG A 116 -7.66 21.85 23.63
C ARG A 116 -7.23 20.39 23.82
N LYS A 117 -6.64 19.79 22.78
CA LYS A 117 -6.15 18.42 22.79
C LYS A 117 -5.06 18.24 21.75
N ILE A 118 -4.01 17.52 22.15
CA ILE A 118 -2.98 17.00 21.26
C ILE A 118 -3.00 15.49 21.43
N SER A 119 -3.37 14.73 20.38
CA SER A 119 -3.41 13.27 20.44
C SER A 119 -2.09 12.60 20.06
N HIS A 120 -1.30 13.28 19.24
CA HIS A 120 0.00 12.82 18.76
C HIS A 120 0.98 14.00 18.76
N LEU A 121 2.13 13.78 19.39
CA LEU A 121 3.26 14.69 19.31
C LEU A 121 4.49 13.98 18.73
N GLU A 122 5.03 14.50 17.64
CA GLU A 122 6.21 13.99 16.95
C GLU A 122 7.35 15.01 17.02
N PHE A 123 8.49 14.56 17.53
CA PHE A 123 9.71 15.34 17.65
C PHE A 123 10.77 14.83 16.68
N LYS A 124 11.33 15.72 15.84
CA LYS A 124 12.39 15.36 14.88
C LYS A 124 13.74 15.96 15.27
N LYS A 125 14.80 15.16 15.13
CA LYS A 125 16.21 15.56 15.34
C LYS A 125 16.47 16.19 16.71
N THR A 126 15.88 15.60 17.74
CA THR A 126 15.95 16.10 19.12
C THR A 126 17.30 15.82 19.75
N LYS A 127 17.88 16.79 20.46
CA LYS A 127 19.10 16.60 21.27
C LYS A 127 18.81 16.35 22.75
N VAL A 128 17.74 16.97 23.25
CA VAL A 128 17.30 16.91 24.65
C VAL A 128 15.79 16.79 24.66
N PHE A 129 15.25 15.86 25.44
CA PHE A 129 13.82 15.67 25.65
C PHE A 129 13.53 15.55 27.14
N ASP A 130 12.41 16.13 27.59
CA ASP A 130 11.94 16.06 28.97
C ASP A 130 10.45 15.67 28.96
N PRO A 131 10.12 14.40 29.28
CA PRO A 131 8.73 13.95 29.26
C PRO A 131 7.84 14.70 30.25
N SER A 132 8.40 15.27 31.32
CA SER A 132 7.63 15.95 32.38
C SER A 132 7.01 17.28 31.93
N LEU A 133 7.50 17.85 30.83
CA LEU A 133 6.99 19.09 30.24
C LEU A 133 5.81 18.85 29.28
N ILE A 134 5.41 17.60 29.07
CA ILE A 134 4.36 17.21 28.13
C ILE A 134 3.01 17.11 28.83
N SER A 135 1.93 17.44 28.11
CA SER A 135 0.57 17.34 28.62
C SER A 135 0.22 15.92 29.09
N ARG A 136 -0.49 15.83 30.22
CA ARG A 136 -0.86 14.55 30.87
C ARG A 136 -1.84 13.70 30.06
N ASP A 137 -2.56 14.31 29.10
CA ASP A 137 -3.61 13.67 28.29
C ASP A 137 -3.11 13.10 26.95
N LEU A 138 -1.81 13.21 26.67
CA LEU A 138 -1.20 12.76 25.43
C LEU A 138 -1.09 11.24 25.36
N LYS A 139 -1.68 10.65 24.31
CA LYS A 139 -1.71 9.20 24.10
C LYS A 139 -0.56 8.65 23.27
N LEU A 140 -0.02 9.45 22.34
CA LEU A 140 1.04 9.04 21.42
C LEU A 140 2.18 10.06 21.40
N ILE A 141 3.39 9.58 21.66
CA ILE A 141 4.63 10.34 21.51
C ILE A 141 5.53 9.63 20.52
N SER A 142 6.09 10.37 19.56
CA SER A 142 7.12 9.92 18.65
C SER A 142 8.33 10.83 18.75
N ILE A 143 9.53 10.27 18.99
CA ILE A 143 10.76 11.04 19.17
C ILE A 143 11.84 10.45 18.29
N SER A 144 12.42 11.28 17.42
CA SER A 144 13.63 10.98 16.70
C SER A 144 14.75 11.88 17.21
N PHE A 145 15.79 11.27 17.77
CA PHE A 145 16.98 11.94 18.26
C PHE A 145 17.98 12.18 17.12
N SER A 146 18.76 13.26 17.21
CA SER A 146 19.90 13.49 16.32
C SER A 146 21.12 12.69 16.79
N ASN A 147 22.13 12.49 15.92
CA ASN A 147 23.41 11.87 16.29
C ASN A 147 23.97 12.54 17.56
N PHE A 148 24.23 11.73 18.60
CA PHE A 148 24.72 12.13 19.93
C PHE A 148 23.68 12.88 20.80
N PRO A 149 22.59 12.23 21.23
CA PRO A 149 21.73 12.80 22.28
C PRO A 149 22.52 12.90 23.59
N ARG A 150 22.25 13.93 24.39
CA ARG A 150 22.85 14.02 25.72
C ARG A 150 22.22 12.95 26.62
N PRO A 151 23.01 12.15 27.36
CA PRO A 151 22.46 11.13 28.23
C PRO A 151 21.67 11.80 29.35
N ARG A 152 20.34 11.70 29.28
CA ARG A 152 19.41 12.15 30.31
C ARG A 152 18.39 11.05 30.53
N ILE A 153 18.07 10.80 31.80
CA ILE A 153 17.03 9.83 32.14
C ILE A 153 15.68 10.41 31.67
N LEU A 154 14.99 9.67 30.80
CA LEU A 154 13.65 9.97 30.33
C LEU A 154 12.64 9.24 31.21
N ASN A 155 12.09 9.96 32.17
CA ASN A 155 11.09 9.46 33.11
C ASN A 155 9.93 10.46 33.23
N ARG A 156 8.97 10.16 34.12
CA ARG A 156 7.78 11.00 34.37
C ARG A 156 6.95 11.24 33.11
N TRP A 157 6.75 10.19 32.32
CA TRP A 157 5.90 10.20 31.14
C TRP A 157 4.44 10.54 31.48
N PRO A 158 3.67 11.10 30.52
CA PRO A 158 2.24 11.30 30.68
C PRO A 158 1.53 9.99 31.09
N PRO A 159 0.67 10.00 32.12
CA PRO A 159 0.03 8.77 32.61
C PRO A 159 -0.96 8.17 31.60
N SER A 160 -1.45 8.96 30.65
CA SER A 160 -2.35 8.49 29.58
C SER A 160 -1.62 7.94 28.34
N LEU A 161 -0.27 7.92 28.34
CA LEU A 161 0.52 7.49 27.20
C LEU A 161 0.32 5.99 26.94
N THR A 162 -0.17 5.67 25.74
CA THR A 162 -0.40 4.28 25.30
C THR A 162 0.53 3.86 24.17
N CYS A 163 1.09 4.80 23.41
CA CYS A 163 2.00 4.51 22.29
C CYS A 163 3.24 5.42 22.35
N LEU A 164 4.41 4.80 22.25
CA LEU A 164 5.70 5.46 22.33
C LEU A 164 6.58 4.99 21.18
N LYS A 165 7.07 5.93 20.37
CA LYS A 165 8.03 5.68 19.30
C LYS A 165 9.31 6.43 19.57
N ILE A 166 10.45 5.76 19.53
CA ILE A 166 11.76 6.34 19.82
C ILE A 166 12.77 5.89 18.76
N SER A 167 13.55 6.83 18.23
CA SER A 167 14.66 6.49 17.34
C SER A 167 15.92 7.31 17.59
N GLY A 168 17.09 6.71 17.36
CA GLY A 168 18.39 7.40 17.39
C GLY A 168 18.94 7.72 18.79
N HIS A 169 18.45 7.03 19.84
CA HIS A 169 18.96 7.18 21.20
C HIS A 169 20.13 6.23 21.49
N SER A 170 21.25 6.75 21.99
CA SER A 170 22.49 6.00 22.20
C SER A 170 22.54 5.15 23.48
N ASN A 171 21.43 5.04 24.23
CA ASN A 171 21.34 4.17 25.41
C ASN A 171 19.88 3.98 25.85
N LEU A 172 19.30 2.79 25.69
CA LEU A 172 17.92 2.51 26.10
C LEU A 172 17.69 2.45 27.60
N THR A 173 18.72 2.15 28.41
CA THR A 173 18.55 2.03 29.86
C THR A 173 18.24 3.35 30.55
N LEU A 174 18.49 4.48 29.86
CA LEU A 174 18.10 5.81 30.33
C LEU A 174 16.60 6.10 30.13
N ILE A 175 15.85 5.20 29.50
CA ILE A 175 14.45 5.42 29.18
C ILE A 175 13.60 4.53 30.10
N GLU A 176 12.97 5.15 31.10
CA GLU A 176 12.03 4.46 31.98
C GLU A 176 10.69 4.32 31.26
N LEU A 177 10.37 3.13 30.77
CA LEU A 177 9.14 2.89 30.02
C LEU A 177 7.90 3.09 30.91
N PRO A 178 6.85 3.79 30.44
CA PRO A 178 5.62 3.96 31.21
C PRO A 178 4.86 2.65 31.37
N MET A 179 4.40 2.37 32.59
CA MET A 179 3.69 1.12 32.91
C MET A 179 2.33 0.96 32.21
N GLY A 180 1.75 2.06 31.71
CA GLY A 180 0.49 2.08 30.96
C GLY A 180 0.62 1.80 29.46
N LEU A 181 1.85 1.63 28.97
CA LEU A 181 2.15 1.56 27.53
C LEU A 181 1.58 0.27 26.91
N ARG A 182 0.96 0.41 25.73
CA ARG A 182 0.41 -0.69 24.92
C ARG A 182 1.22 -0.95 23.65
N GLU A 183 1.81 0.10 23.09
CA GLU A 183 2.61 0.01 21.86
C GLU A 183 3.98 0.67 22.07
N LEU A 184 5.05 -0.06 21.73
CA LEU A 184 6.42 0.44 21.75
C LEU A 184 7.07 0.23 20.38
N SER A 185 7.62 1.29 19.79
CA SER A 185 8.43 1.20 18.57
C SER A 185 9.79 1.87 18.76
N CYS A 186 10.85 1.17 18.41
CA CYS A 186 12.21 1.54 18.71
C CYS A 186 13.09 1.28 17.48
N CYS A 187 13.92 2.25 17.07
CA CYS A 187 14.82 2.10 15.92
C CYS A 187 16.17 2.81 16.13
N ASN A 188 17.28 2.18 15.71
CA ASN A 188 18.65 2.74 15.81
C ASN A 188 19.02 3.11 17.25
N LEU A 189 19.03 2.12 18.12
CA LEU A 189 19.24 2.32 19.56
C LEU A 189 20.41 1.46 20.05
N ASP A 190 21.12 1.91 21.07
CA ASP A 190 22.13 1.10 21.74
C ASP A 190 21.61 0.55 23.06
N LEU A 191 22.00 -0.69 23.40
CA LEU A 191 21.54 -1.44 24.57
C LEU A 191 20.04 -1.77 24.52
N SER A 192 19.59 -2.73 25.33
CA SER A 192 18.19 -3.15 25.39
C SER A 192 17.64 -3.17 26.81
N TRP A 193 16.32 -3.04 26.94
CA TRP A 193 15.64 -3.39 28.18
C TRP A 193 15.63 -4.90 28.35
N ASN A 194 15.77 -5.34 29.60
CA ASN A 194 15.57 -6.74 29.97
C ASN A 194 14.13 -7.00 30.42
N LEU A 195 13.41 -5.96 30.84
CA LEU A 195 12.04 -6.03 31.33
C LEU A 195 11.17 -4.98 30.64
N PHE A 196 10.03 -5.41 30.14
CA PHE A 196 9.04 -4.58 29.46
C PHE A 196 7.79 -4.39 30.33
N PRO A 197 7.08 -3.25 30.21
CA PRO A 197 5.77 -3.05 30.85
C PRO A 197 4.77 -4.15 30.52
N SER A 198 4.02 -4.61 31.53
CA SER A 198 3.11 -5.75 31.41
C SER A 198 1.88 -5.51 30.52
N LYS A 199 1.52 -4.25 30.24
CA LYS A 199 0.38 -3.88 29.39
C LYS A 199 0.71 -3.77 27.90
N LEU A 200 1.97 -4.01 27.52
CA LEU A 200 2.38 -3.95 26.12
C LEU A 200 1.73 -5.09 25.32
N GLU A 201 1.12 -4.71 24.20
CA GLU A 201 0.47 -5.60 23.24
C GLU A 201 1.27 -5.67 21.92
N THR A 202 1.97 -4.60 21.57
CA THR A 202 2.78 -4.52 20.35
C THR A 202 4.17 -3.97 20.65
N ILE A 203 5.20 -4.69 20.22
CA ILE A 203 6.61 -4.26 20.29
C ILE A 203 7.23 -4.35 18.90
N SER A 204 7.83 -3.26 18.44
CA SER A 204 8.63 -3.22 17.21
C SER A 204 10.01 -2.67 17.52
N LEU A 205 11.03 -3.51 17.39
CA LEU A 205 12.42 -3.14 17.62
C LEU A 205 13.22 -3.29 16.31
N SER A 206 13.99 -2.28 15.95
CA SER A 206 14.83 -2.28 14.75
C SER A 206 16.22 -1.75 15.06
N SER A 207 17.25 -2.38 14.52
CA SER A 207 18.62 -1.86 14.56
C SER A 207 19.07 -1.51 15.99
N ILE A 208 18.85 -2.45 16.92
CA ILE A 208 19.31 -2.30 18.31
C ILE A 208 20.69 -2.93 18.44
N SER A 209 21.70 -2.12 18.77
CA SER A 209 23.04 -2.63 19.02
C SER A 209 23.10 -3.29 20.41
N LYS A 210 23.76 -4.46 20.50
CA LYS A 210 23.94 -5.23 21.75
C LYS A 210 22.63 -5.60 22.44
N PHE A 211 21.66 -6.10 21.68
CA PHE A 211 20.43 -6.66 22.25
C PHE A 211 20.74 -7.92 23.06
N ALA A 212 20.46 -7.89 24.36
CA ALA A 212 20.69 -9.02 25.26
C ALA A 212 19.56 -10.06 25.13
N SER A 213 19.56 -10.81 24.02
CA SER A 213 18.52 -11.80 23.71
C SER A 213 18.36 -12.88 24.78
N ASN A 214 19.43 -13.21 25.48
CA ASN A 214 19.45 -14.18 26.59
C ASN A 214 18.89 -13.63 27.92
N GLN A 215 18.58 -12.33 28.01
CA GLN A 215 18.05 -11.71 29.24
C GLN A 215 16.68 -11.09 29.03
N VAL A 216 16.20 -11.02 27.79
CA VAL A 216 14.92 -10.40 27.49
C VAL A 216 13.76 -11.22 28.05
N VAL A 217 12.82 -10.52 28.69
CA VAL A 217 11.54 -11.07 29.13
C VAL A 217 10.43 -10.23 28.52
N PHE A 218 9.72 -10.82 27.55
CA PHE A 218 8.55 -10.20 26.95
C PHE A 218 7.33 -10.31 27.87
N PRO A 219 6.38 -9.35 27.79
CA PRO A 219 5.17 -9.42 28.59
C PRO A 219 4.23 -10.50 28.07
N GLU A 220 3.55 -11.22 28.97
CA GLU A 220 2.61 -12.30 28.61
C GLU A 220 1.46 -11.84 27.70
N GLY A 221 1.03 -10.58 27.82
CA GLY A 221 -0.03 -10.00 27.00
C GLY A 221 0.40 -9.57 25.59
N LEU A 222 1.64 -9.81 25.20
CA LEU A 222 2.17 -9.38 23.90
C LEU A 222 1.52 -10.17 22.76
N LYS A 223 0.91 -9.45 21.83
CA LYS A 223 0.22 -10.01 20.65
C LYS A 223 1.08 -9.91 19.40
N GLU A 224 1.83 -8.82 19.26
CA GLU A 224 2.62 -8.54 18.06
C GLU A 224 4.07 -8.20 18.40
N LEU A 225 5.00 -8.87 17.74
CA LEU A 225 6.42 -8.66 17.91
C LEU A 225 7.09 -8.52 16.54
N LYS A 226 7.77 -7.40 16.32
CA LYS A 226 8.61 -7.17 15.14
C LYS A 226 10.04 -6.91 15.57
N ILE A 227 10.98 -7.66 15.00
CA ILE A 227 12.42 -7.56 15.25
C ILE A 227 13.15 -7.43 13.91
N ALA A 228 13.86 -6.34 13.70
CA ALA A 228 14.57 -6.04 12.44
C ALA A 228 16.03 -5.66 12.66
N TYR A 229 16.94 -6.19 11.85
CA TYR A 229 18.38 -5.89 11.87
C TYR A 229 19.07 -6.09 13.24
N PHE A 230 19.21 -7.34 13.68
CA PHE A 230 19.92 -7.72 14.90
C PHE A 230 21.11 -8.64 14.56
N PRO A 231 22.31 -8.11 14.26
CA PRO A 231 23.42 -8.92 13.74
C PRO A 231 23.92 -9.98 14.73
N ASP A 232 23.85 -9.68 16.03
CA ASP A 232 24.35 -10.55 17.10
C ASP A 232 23.25 -11.42 17.74
N LEU A 233 22.09 -11.57 17.09
CA LEU A 233 20.99 -12.33 17.68
C LEU A 233 21.28 -13.83 17.69
N ASP A 234 21.39 -14.42 18.88
CA ASP A 234 21.29 -15.86 19.06
C ASP A 234 19.83 -16.28 18.86
N ILE A 235 19.56 -16.85 17.68
CA ILE A 235 18.22 -17.20 17.22
C ILE A 235 17.60 -18.37 18.00
N GLU A 236 18.42 -19.32 18.46
CA GLU A 236 17.95 -20.50 19.17
C GLU A 236 17.46 -20.10 20.56
N GLU A 237 18.30 -19.38 21.30
CA GLU A 237 17.94 -18.84 22.62
C GLU A 237 16.77 -17.87 22.51
N PHE A 238 16.77 -16.97 21.50
CA PHE A 238 15.68 -16.02 21.29
C PHE A 238 14.34 -16.72 21.04
N GLY A 239 14.33 -17.80 20.26
CA GLY A 239 13.13 -18.59 20.00
C GLY A 239 12.47 -19.13 21.27
N THR A 240 13.26 -19.51 22.28
CA THR A 240 12.73 -19.99 23.57
C THR A 240 12.03 -18.92 24.41
N ARG A 241 12.22 -17.63 24.07
CA ARG A 241 11.72 -16.48 24.82
C ARG A 241 10.53 -15.81 24.17
N LEU A 242 10.08 -16.30 23.01
CA LEU A 242 8.88 -15.78 22.37
C LEU A 242 7.66 -15.97 23.30
N PRO A 243 6.82 -14.93 23.49
CA PRO A 243 5.71 -15.01 24.42
C PRO A 243 4.66 -16.01 23.94
N ARG A 244 4.09 -16.76 24.87
CA ARG A 244 3.20 -17.89 24.58
C ARG A 244 1.92 -17.51 23.82
N TRP A 245 1.46 -16.27 23.95
CA TRP A 245 0.22 -15.77 23.35
C TRP A 245 0.45 -14.90 22.12
N LEU A 246 1.67 -14.88 21.59
CA LEU A 246 2.03 -14.10 20.41
C LEU A 246 1.18 -14.54 19.22
N LYS A 247 0.53 -13.58 18.56
CA LYS A 247 -0.30 -13.79 17.38
C LYS A 247 0.41 -13.47 16.09
N LYS A 248 1.26 -12.44 16.10
CA LYS A 248 2.03 -12.00 14.95
C LYS A 248 3.51 -11.84 15.29
N PHE A 249 4.35 -12.46 14.48
CA PHE A 249 5.80 -12.35 14.60
C PHE A 249 6.41 -11.96 13.25
N THR A 250 7.18 -10.89 13.24
CA THR A 250 7.94 -10.44 12.07
C THR A 250 9.42 -10.39 12.39
N LEU A 251 10.22 -11.04 11.55
CA LEU A 251 11.66 -11.03 11.60
C LEU A 251 12.22 -10.47 10.29
N GLU A 252 12.98 -9.39 10.37
CA GLU A 252 13.59 -8.72 9.21
C GLU A 252 15.10 -8.63 9.41
N PHE A 253 15.76 -9.78 9.44
CA PHE A 253 17.22 -9.88 9.40
C PHE A 253 17.69 -11.24 8.89
N SER A 254 18.93 -11.30 8.41
CA SER A 254 19.51 -12.52 7.85
C SER A 254 19.72 -13.61 8.90
N ILE A 255 18.84 -14.61 8.91
CA ILE A 255 18.98 -15.83 9.72
C ILE A 255 19.57 -16.99 8.91
N GLY A 256 19.45 -16.95 7.58
CA GLY A 256 19.82 -18.07 6.73
C GLY A 256 18.97 -19.30 7.04
N ASN A 257 19.57 -20.49 6.97
CA ASN A 257 18.89 -21.75 7.25
C ASN A 257 18.71 -22.05 8.76
N ARG A 258 19.04 -21.09 9.63
CA ARG A 258 18.86 -21.23 11.09
C ARG A 258 17.39 -21.11 11.53
N ILE A 259 16.47 -20.89 10.60
CA ILE A 259 15.01 -20.93 10.85
C ILE A 259 14.58 -22.25 11.53
N SER A 260 15.23 -23.38 11.22
CA SER A 260 14.89 -24.67 11.83
C SER A 260 15.16 -24.72 13.34
N TYR A 261 15.95 -23.79 13.88
CA TYR A 261 16.22 -23.67 15.32
C TYR A 261 15.19 -22.77 16.04
N LEU A 262 14.37 -22.03 15.30
CA LEU A 262 13.30 -21.23 15.89
C LEU A 262 12.16 -22.13 16.35
N LYS A 263 11.82 -22.01 17.63
CA LYS A 263 10.58 -22.55 18.19
C LYS A 263 9.55 -21.44 18.22
N PHE A 264 8.46 -21.62 17.49
CA PHE A 264 7.36 -20.65 17.49
C PHE A 264 6.30 -21.05 18.52
N PRO A 265 5.61 -20.08 19.15
CA PRO A 265 4.50 -20.38 20.04
C PRO A 265 3.29 -20.92 19.26
N ASP A 266 2.56 -21.86 19.86
CA ASP A 266 1.37 -22.50 19.27
C ASP A 266 0.18 -21.56 19.02
N SER A 267 0.27 -20.30 19.48
CA SER A 267 -0.76 -19.29 19.27
C SER A 267 -0.55 -18.46 18.00
N LEU A 268 0.61 -18.60 17.34
CA LEU A 268 1.06 -17.73 16.26
C LEU A 268 0.22 -17.94 15.00
N GLU A 269 -0.43 -16.88 14.53
CA GLU A 269 -1.31 -16.90 13.37
C GLU A 269 -0.65 -16.30 12.13
N VAL A 270 0.25 -15.31 12.33
CA VAL A 270 0.95 -14.62 11.24
C VAL A 270 2.45 -14.66 11.50
N LEU A 271 3.19 -15.22 10.55
CA LEU A 271 4.66 -15.27 10.57
C LEU A 271 5.21 -14.60 9.31
N ASP A 272 6.01 -13.56 9.51
CA ASP A 272 6.70 -12.85 8.44
C ASP A 272 8.21 -12.98 8.61
N LEU A 273 8.84 -13.70 7.68
CA LEU A 273 10.28 -13.94 7.59
C LEU A 273 10.81 -13.45 6.23
N SER A 274 10.25 -12.33 5.76
CA SER A 274 10.69 -11.71 4.52
C SER A 274 12.10 -11.12 4.67
N CYS A 275 12.90 -11.19 3.60
CA CYS A 275 14.28 -10.68 3.56
C CYS A 275 15.22 -11.32 4.62
N CYS A 276 15.01 -12.59 4.95
CA CYS A 276 15.75 -13.32 5.99
C CYS A 276 16.94 -14.15 5.48
N ASP A 277 17.25 -14.07 4.19
CA ASP A 277 18.32 -14.83 3.51
C ASP A 277 18.15 -16.36 3.61
N ILE A 278 16.92 -16.84 3.78
CA ILE A 278 16.60 -18.27 3.94
C ILE A 278 16.75 -18.98 2.58
N SER A 279 17.59 -20.00 2.47
CA SER A 279 17.67 -20.83 1.25
C SER A 279 16.90 -22.14 1.35
N SER A 280 16.58 -22.59 2.57
CA SER A 280 15.72 -23.74 2.80
C SER A 280 14.94 -23.60 4.10
N ILE A 281 13.67 -23.99 4.08
CA ILE A 281 12.82 -24.12 5.26
C ILE A 281 12.66 -25.58 5.71
N LYS A 282 13.44 -26.51 5.15
CA LYS A 282 13.41 -27.92 5.52
C LYS A 282 13.80 -28.10 6.98
N GLY A 283 13.02 -28.91 7.71
CA GLY A 283 13.22 -29.15 9.14
C GLY A 283 12.64 -28.05 10.05
N SER A 284 12.10 -26.97 9.49
CA SER A 284 11.36 -25.97 10.27
C SER A 284 10.02 -26.55 10.74
N ILE A 285 9.66 -26.27 11.99
CA ILE A 285 8.39 -26.67 12.57
C ILE A 285 7.53 -25.42 12.72
N PHE A 286 6.54 -25.27 11.85
CA PHE A 286 5.58 -24.18 11.93
C PHE A 286 4.45 -24.52 12.90
N PRO A 287 3.89 -23.54 13.63
CA PRO A 287 2.81 -23.79 14.57
C PRO A 287 1.52 -24.13 13.82
N MET A 288 0.72 -25.03 14.39
CA MET A 288 -0.53 -25.52 13.79
C MET A 288 -1.66 -24.47 13.76
N SER A 289 -1.47 -23.31 14.39
CA SER A 289 -2.37 -22.16 14.33
C SER A 289 -2.07 -21.22 13.16
N LEU A 290 -0.97 -21.43 12.43
CA LEU A 290 -0.48 -20.48 11.45
C LEU A 290 -1.44 -20.35 10.27
N VAL A 291 -1.89 -19.13 9.99
CA VAL A 291 -2.84 -18.78 8.94
C VAL A 291 -2.12 -18.10 7.77
N GLU A 292 -1.11 -17.28 8.06
CA GLU A 292 -0.36 -16.51 7.06
C GLU A 292 1.15 -16.71 7.24
N LEU A 293 1.82 -17.08 6.16
CA LEU A 293 3.28 -17.25 6.12
C LEU A 293 3.87 -16.42 4.98
N TYR A 294 4.71 -15.45 5.34
CA TYR A 294 5.44 -14.60 4.41
C TYR A 294 6.92 -14.96 4.41
N LEU A 295 7.44 -15.32 3.24
CA LEU A 295 8.83 -15.71 2.97
C LEU A 295 9.38 -14.91 1.78
N VAL A 296 8.94 -13.65 1.62
CA VAL A 296 9.25 -12.80 0.47
C VAL A 296 10.75 -12.48 0.41
N SER A 297 11.32 -12.39 -0.79
CA SER A 297 12.72 -11.97 -0.99
C SER A 297 13.73 -12.83 -0.21
N ASN A 298 13.57 -14.15 -0.28
CA ASN A 298 14.50 -15.13 0.24
C ASN A 298 15.21 -15.86 -0.92
N LYS A 299 15.89 -16.97 -0.64
CA LYS A 299 16.65 -17.76 -1.63
C LYS A 299 16.13 -19.20 -1.73
N ILE A 300 14.84 -19.42 -1.47
CA ILE A 300 14.25 -20.77 -1.45
C ILE A 300 14.20 -21.31 -2.89
N GLU A 301 14.76 -22.49 -3.11
CA GLU A 301 14.84 -23.13 -4.43
C GLU A 301 13.84 -24.27 -4.62
N GLU A 302 13.47 -24.97 -3.53
CA GLU A 302 12.61 -26.15 -3.57
C GLU A 302 11.57 -26.15 -2.44
N LEU A 303 10.39 -26.69 -2.74
CA LEU A 303 9.32 -26.93 -1.77
C LEU A 303 9.09 -28.43 -1.45
N LEU A 304 9.97 -29.29 -1.97
CA LEU A 304 9.82 -30.74 -1.88
C LEU A 304 9.92 -31.23 -0.42
N LYS A 305 8.98 -32.09 0.00
CA LYS A 305 8.90 -32.70 1.35
C LYS A 305 8.76 -31.68 2.49
N LEU A 306 8.20 -30.51 2.20
CA LEU A 306 7.81 -29.55 3.21
C LEU A 306 6.38 -29.82 3.67
N LYS A 307 6.17 -29.81 4.99
CA LYS A 307 4.84 -29.89 5.58
C LYS A 307 4.46 -28.51 6.09
N PHE A 308 3.53 -27.87 5.39
CA PHE A 308 2.90 -26.65 5.86
C PHE A 308 1.78 -27.00 6.86
N PRO A 309 1.45 -26.09 7.79
CA PRO A 309 0.34 -26.32 8.71
C PRO A 309 -0.99 -26.31 7.94
N GLU A 310 -1.90 -27.23 8.29
CA GLU A 310 -3.20 -27.40 7.61
C GLU A 310 -4.11 -26.17 7.70
N THR A 311 -3.88 -25.28 8.68
CA THR A 311 -4.61 -24.02 8.86
C THR A 311 -4.16 -22.91 7.91
N LEU A 312 -3.06 -23.09 7.18
CA LEU A 312 -2.47 -22.04 6.36
C LEU A 312 -3.40 -21.65 5.22
N ARG A 313 -3.73 -20.36 5.14
CA ARG A 313 -4.61 -19.78 4.12
C ARG A 313 -3.85 -18.91 3.12
N VAL A 314 -2.77 -18.28 3.56
CA VAL A 314 -1.93 -17.40 2.73
C VAL A 314 -0.48 -17.87 2.80
N LEU A 315 0.10 -18.16 1.65
CA LEU A 315 1.52 -18.46 1.49
C LEU A 315 2.14 -17.48 0.49
N ASN A 316 3.08 -16.66 0.95
CA ASN A 316 3.79 -15.72 0.11
C ASN A 316 5.27 -16.10 -0.03
N LEU A 317 5.64 -16.52 -1.23
CA LEU A 317 6.96 -16.96 -1.67
C LEU A 317 7.52 -16.04 -2.75
N ASN A 318 7.03 -14.81 -2.86
CA ASN A 318 7.50 -13.86 -3.86
C ASN A 318 9.02 -13.65 -3.79
N ASP A 319 9.64 -13.42 -4.93
CA ASP A 319 11.06 -13.09 -5.09
C ASP A 319 11.98 -14.13 -4.43
N ASN A 320 11.73 -15.41 -4.69
CA ASN A 320 12.60 -16.53 -4.33
C ASN A 320 13.25 -17.15 -5.59
N CYS A 321 13.89 -18.30 -5.44
CA CYS A 321 14.59 -19.01 -6.51
C CYS A 321 13.86 -20.29 -6.94
N ILE A 322 12.55 -20.41 -6.72
CA ILE A 322 11.82 -21.67 -6.91
C ILE A 322 11.74 -22.02 -8.40
N GLY A 323 12.31 -23.16 -8.78
CA GLY A 323 12.36 -23.63 -10.17
C GLY A 323 11.15 -24.45 -10.61
N THR A 324 10.46 -25.10 -9.66
CA THR A 324 9.28 -25.93 -9.90
C THR A 324 8.43 -26.10 -8.63
N PHE A 325 7.13 -26.39 -8.82
CA PHE A 325 6.22 -26.86 -7.79
C PHE A 325 5.96 -28.38 -7.84
N ASP A 326 6.77 -29.13 -8.62
CA ASP A 326 6.71 -30.59 -8.66
C ASP A 326 6.76 -31.15 -7.23
N HIS A 327 5.74 -31.95 -6.87
CA HIS A 327 5.62 -32.61 -5.56
C HIS A 327 5.57 -31.65 -4.35
N ALA A 328 5.20 -30.38 -4.55
CA ALA A 328 4.84 -29.50 -3.45
C ALA A 328 3.52 -29.96 -2.81
N GLU A 329 3.54 -30.20 -1.50
CA GLU A 329 2.36 -30.56 -0.70
C GLU A 329 1.77 -29.30 -0.07
N PHE A 330 0.94 -28.57 -0.84
CA PHE A 330 0.21 -27.41 -0.31
C PHE A 330 -0.95 -27.87 0.60
N PRO A 331 -1.23 -27.16 1.70
CA PRO A 331 -2.28 -27.55 2.64
C PRO A 331 -3.67 -27.28 2.06
N ASN A 332 -4.66 -28.07 2.48
CA ASN A 332 -6.00 -28.07 1.88
C ASN A 332 -6.77 -26.74 2.05
N LEU A 333 -6.48 -25.99 3.11
CA LEU A 333 -7.13 -24.70 3.38
C LEU A 333 -6.44 -23.50 2.71
N LEU A 334 -5.36 -23.72 1.97
CA LEU A 334 -4.66 -22.65 1.27
C LEU A 334 -5.58 -22.01 0.24
N ARG A 335 -5.71 -20.68 0.31
CA ARG A 335 -6.54 -19.87 -0.61
C ARG A 335 -5.71 -18.95 -1.48
N GLU A 336 -4.59 -18.46 -0.97
CA GLU A 336 -3.75 -17.51 -1.70
C GLU A 336 -2.30 -18.01 -1.76
N LEU A 337 -1.80 -18.15 -2.98
CA LEU A 337 -0.41 -18.47 -3.25
C LEU A 337 0.23 -17.36 -4.08
N TYR A 338 1.16 -16.64 -3.46
CA TYR A 338 1.98 -15.64 -4.13
C TYR A 338 3.37 -16.24 -4.35
N ALA A 339 3.82 -16.29 -5.59
CA ALA A 339 5.12 -16.80 -6.01
C ALA A 339 5.67 -16.03 -7.21
N SER A 340 5.34 -14.73 -7.31
CA SER A 340 5.92 -13.84 -8.33
C SER A 340 7.44 -13.74 -8.16
N GLY A 341 8.17 -13.44 -9.23
CA GLY A 341 9.63 -13.27 -9.17
C GLY A 341 10.43 -14.57 -8.98
N ASN A 342 9.80 -15.74 -9.03
CA ASN A 342 10.48 -17.05 -8.99
C ASN A 342 10.96 -17.51 -10.37
N GLN A 343 11.73 -18.60 -10.41
CA GLN A 343 12.35 -19.16 -11.62
C GLN A 343 11.58 -20.34 -12.22
N LEU A 344 10.26 -20.35 -12.07
CA LEU A 344 9.40 -21.46 -12.48
C LEU A 344 9.55 -21.78 -13.98
N THR A 345 9.75 -23.06 -14.28
CA THR A 345 9.91 -23.55 -15.67
C THR A 345 8.69 -24.32 -16.19
N SER A 346 7.86 -24.85 -15.30
CA SER A 346 6.64 -25.60 -15.59
C SER A 346 5.69 -25.57 -14.39
N LEU A 347 4.41 -25.87 -14.64
CA LEU A 347 3.36 -26.11 -13.63
C LEU A 347 2.66 -27.46 -13.81
N ASP A 348 3.08 -28.28 -14.79
CA ASP A 348 2.33 -29.47 -15.23
C ASP A 348 2.12 -30.53 -14.12
N ARG A 349 2.97 -30.52 -13.09
CA ARG A 349 2.90 -31.46 -11.95
C ARG A 349 2.59 -30.77 -10.62
N ALA A 350 2.23 -29.49 -10.66
CA ALA A 350 1.74 -28.79 -9.49
C ALA A 350 0.34 -29.31 -9.14
N SER A 351 0.13 -29.68 -7.88
CA SER A 351 -1.20 -30.02 -7.35
C SER A 351 -1.65 -28.86 -6.47
N PHE A 352 -2.49 -27.98 -7.01
CA PHE A 352 -3.04 -26.87 -6.25
C PHE A 352 -4.26 -27.32 -5.44
N PRO A 353 -4.41 -26.85 -4.19
CA PRO A 353 -5.65 -26.99 -3.44
C PRO A 353 -6.73 -26.05 -4.00
N ASP A 354 -7.84 -25.86 -3.30
CA ASP A 354 -8.91 -24.94 -3.67
C ASP A 354 -8.50 -23.45 -3.52
N LEU A 355 -7.47 -23.04 -4.29
CA LEU A 355 -6.96 -21.68 -4.34
C LEU A 355 -8.02 -20.73 -4.92
N GLU A 356 -8.04 -19.52 -4.39
CA GLU A 356 -8.77 -18.36 -4.93
C GLU A 356 -7.82 -17.42 -5.70
N LEU A 357 -6.54 -17.38 -5.32
CA LEU A 357 -5.51 -16.56 -5.96
C LEU A 357 -4.23 -17.36 -6.21
N LEU A 358 -3.71 -17.25 -7.42
CA LEU A 358 -2.38 -17.70 -7.81
C LEU A 358 -1.63 -16.58 -8.55
N ASP A 359 -0.54 -16.11 -7.97
CA ASP A 359 0.38 -15.17 -8.62
C ASP A 359 1.74 -15.82 -8.84
N ILE A 360 2.15 -15.94 -10.10
CA ILE A 360 3.44 -16.48 -10.54
C ILE A 360 4.13 -15.50 -11.49
N SER A 361 3.75 -14.22 -11.46
CA SER A 361 4.21 -13.21 -12.42
C SER A 361 5.71 -12.96 -12.32
N VAL A 362 6.34 -12.55 -13.41
CA VAL A 362 7.78 -12.25 -13.44
C VAL A 362 8.05 -11.00 -14.29
N GLU A 363 9.04 -10.20 -13.90
CA GLU A 363 9.42 -9.00 -14.66
C GLU A 363 10.15 -9.34 -15.97
N SER A 364 10.92 -10.44 -15.99
CA SER A 364 11.73 -10.86 -17.13
C SER A 364 11.35 -12.26 -17.62
N ARG A 365 11.45 -12.47 -18.94
CA ARG A 365 10.86 -13.61 -19.67
C ARG A 365 11.43 -14.96 -19.23
N LEU A 366 10.80 -15.59 -18.25
CA LEU A 366 11.14 -16.95 -17.79
C LEU A 366 10.34 -18.04 -18.54
N ASN A 367 10.64 -19.29 -18.18
CA ASN A 367 10.58 -20.45 -19.06
C ASN A 367 9.22 -21.16 -19.17
N ILE A 368 8.17 -20.76 -18.44
CA ILE A 368 6.88 -21.44 -18.58
C ILE A 368 6.37 -21.24 -20.01
N LYS A 369 6.46 -22.32 -20.79
CA LYS A 369 6.07 -22.37 -22.22
C LYS A 369 4.69 -22.96 -22.42
N SER A 370 4.21 -23.72 -21.44
CA SER A 370 2.96 -24.47 -21.49
C SER A 370 2.26 -24.40 -20.14
N ILE A 371 0.95 -24.18 -20.16
CA ILE A 371 0.06 -24.35 -18.99
C ILE A 371 -1.16 -25.21 -19.35
N ARG A 372 -1.10 -25.94 -20.46
CA ARG A 372 -2.25 -26.70 -20.98
C ARG A 372 -2.70 -27.83 -20.06
N ASN A 373 -1.76 -28.49 -19.38
CA ASN A 373 -2.05 -29.64 -18.53
C ASN A 373 -2.25 -29.26 -17.06
N VAL A 374 -2.16 -27.96 -16.74
CA VAL A 374 -2.33 -27.47 -15.38
C VAL A 374 -3.79 -27.61 -14.99
N LYS A 375 -4.03 -28.29 -13.89
CA LYS A 375 -5.37 -28.41 -13.29
C LYS A 375 -5.57 -27.24 -12.34
N PHE A 376 -6.09 -26.13 -12.88
CA PHE A 376 -6.49 -25.01 -12.04
C PHE A 376 -7.75 -25.39 -11.24
N PRO A 377 -7.82 -25.06 -9.94
CA PRO A 377 -9.00 -25.34 -9.14
C PRO A 377 -10.17 -24.46 -9.59
N SER A 378 -11.39 -24.99 -9.51
CA SER A 378 -12.61 -24.27 -9.92
C SER A 378 -12.90 -23.02 -9.07
N THR A 379 -12.32 -22.95 -7.87
CA THR A 379 -12.40 -21.81 -6.94
C THR A 379 -11.52 -20.63 -7.33
N LEU A 380 -10.62 -20.78 -8.32
CA LEU A 380 -9.66 -19.75 -8.67
C LEU A 380 -10.35 -18.53 -9.30
N LYS A 381 -10.19 -17.39 -8.64
CA LYS A 381 -10.73 -16.09 -9.07
C LYS A 381 -9.67 -15.20 -9.71
N ILE A 382 -8.42 -15.34 -9.29
CA ILE A 382 -7.31 -14.48 -9.70
C ILE A 382 -6.14 -15.36 -10.17
N LEU A 383 -5.74 -15.19 -11.44
CA LEU A 383 -4.55 -15.82 -12.00
C LEU A 383 -3.64 -14.74 -12.59
N ARG A 384 -2.47 -14.55 -11.98
CA ARG A 384 -1.43 -13.66 -12.51
C ARG A 384 -0.23 -14.47 -12.95
N ALA A 385 0.03 -14.45 -14.26
CA ALA A 385 1.11 -15.18 -14.92
C ALA A 385 1.80 -14.32 -15.99
N ARG A 386 1.85 -13.00 -15.77
CA ARG A 386 2.54 -12.07 -16.67
C ARG A 386 4.05 -12.37 -16.69
N GLY A 387 4.68 -12.14 -17.83
CA GLY A 387 6.12 -12.34 -18.04
C GLY A 387 6.50 -13.73 -18.58
N HIS A 388 5.61 -14.73 -18.52
CA HIS A 388 5.88 -16.08 -19.05
C HIS A 388 5.70 -16.19 -20.56
N SER A 389 6.35 -17.17 -21.19
CA SER A 389 6.32 -17.38 -22.65
C SER A 389 5.27 -18.41 -23.09
N ILE A 390 4.02 -18.29 -22.60
CA ILE A 390 2.97 -19.31 -22.76
C ILE A 390 2.51 -19.41 -24.22
N ARG A 391 2.68 -20.57 -24.86
CA ARG A 391 2.39 -20.78 -26.29
C ARG A 391 1.03 -21.37 -26.59
N ASP A 392 0.43 -21.98 -25.59
CA ASP A 392 -0.74 -22.85 -25.71
C ASP A 392 -1.94 -22.36 -24.92
N CYS A 393 -1.96 -21.07 -24.55
CA CYS A 393 -3.07 -20.40 -23.86
C CYS A 393 -4.44 -20.69 -24.51
N ARG A 394 -4.49 -20.87 -25.83
CA ARG A 394 -5.72 -21.23 -26.58
C ARG A 394 -6.25 -22.63 -26.33
N ARG A 395 -5.43 -23.50 -25.75
CA ARG A 395 -5.75 -24.89 -25.43
C ARG A 395 -5.87 -25.10 -23.93
N THR A 396 -5.69 -24.04 -23.14
CA THR A 396 -5.82 -24.06 -21.69
C THR A 396 -7.28 -23.87 -21.33
N SER A 397 -7.80 -24.74 -20.46
CA SER A 397 -9.13 -24.58 -19.88
C SER A 397 -8.97 -23.79 -18.59
N PHE A 398 -9.29 -22.50 -18.65
CA PHE A 398 -9.35 -21.66 -17.45
C PHE A 398 -10.65 -21.93 -16.67
N PRO A 399 -10.66 -21.79 -15.34
CA PRO A 399 -11.88 -21.89 -14.54
C PRO A 399 -12.95 -20.88 -14.98
N GLU A 400 -14.23 -21.27 -14.95
CA GLU A 400 -15.34 -20.41 -15.39
C GLU A 400 -15.52 -19.16 -14.50
N GLY A 401 -15.32 -19.31 -13.18
CA GLY A 401 -15.42 -18.23 -12.19
C GLY A 401 -14.19 -17.32 -12.08
N LEU A 402 -13.27 -17.37 -13.05
CA LEU A 402 -12.08 -16.52 -13.06
C LEU A 402 -12.45 -15.06 -13.36
N LYS A 403 -12.07 -14.15 -12.45
CA LYS A 403 -12.38 -12.71 -12.50
C LYS A 403 -11.21 -11.86 -12.95
N GLU A 404 -9.99 -12.25 -12.60
CA GLU A 404 -8.75 -11.54 -12.94
C GLU A 404 -7.79 -12.48 -13.67
N LEU A 405 -7.32 -12.06 -14.84
CA LEU A 405 -6.31 -12.78 -15.61
C LEU A 405 -5.21 -11.83 -16.09
N GLU A 406 -3.98 -12.11 -15.67
CA GLU A 406 -2.77 -11.49 -16.24
C GLU A 406 -1.94 -12.54 -16.96
N ILE A 407 -1.66 -12.35 -18.25
CA ILE A 407 -0.97 -13.37 -19.03
C ILE A 407 -0.14 -12.77 -20.17
N THR A 408 1.03 -13.38 -20.39
CA THR A 408 1.85 -13.10 -21.57
C THR A 408 1.79 -14.28 -22.54
N VAL A 409 1.34 -14.00 -23.77
CA VAL A 409 1.14 -15.02 -24.81
C VAL A 409 2.27 -14.95 -25.83
N LYS A 410 2.82 -16.11 -26.19
CA LYS A 410 3.80 -16.27 -27.27
C LYS A 410 3.20 -17.05 -28.43
N GLY A 411 3.48 -16.65 -29.67
CA GLY A 411 3.02 -17.36 -30.86
C GLY A 411 1.74 -16.79 -31.47
N LYS A 412 0.81 -17.64 -31.95
CA LYS A 412 -0.38 -17.16 -32.66
C LYS A 412 -1.41 -16.61 -31.65
N SER A 413 -1.92 -15.40 -31.88
CA SER A 413 -2.88 -14.70 -31.00
C SER A 413 -4.36 -14.70 -31.45
N GLN A 414 -4.67 -15.12 -32.68
CA GLN A 414 -6.05 -15.26 -33.22
C GLN A 414 -6.98 -16.14 -32.33
N ARG A 415 -8.27 -15.87 -32.10
CA ARG A 415 -9.17 -16.82 -31.39
C ARG A 415 -8.69 -17.22 -29.98
N LEU A 416 -8.12 -16.28 -29.23
CA LEU A 416 -7.98 -16.44 -27.78
C LEU A 416 -9.37 -16.19 -27.18
N SER A 417 -9.92 -17.20 -26.51
CA SER A 417 -11.15 -17.12 -25.73
C SER A 417 -10.80 -16.98 -24.26
N PHE A 418 -11.59 -16.19 -23.54
CA PHE A 418 -11.40 -15.93 -22.12
C PHE A 418 -12.63 -16.39 -21.31
N PRO A 419 -12.48 -16.65 -20.00
CA PRO A 419 -13.61 -16.99 -19.13
C PRO A 419 -14.75 -15.96 -19.19
N PRO A 420 -16.02 -16.40 -19.12
CA PRO A 420 -17.16 -15.52 -19.31
C PRO A 420 -17.40 -14.53 -18.16
N GLU A 421 -16.89 -14.80 -16.96
CA GLU A 421 -17.02 -13.93 -15.78
C GLU A 421 -15.85 -12.95 -15.59
N LEU A 422 -14.94 -12.85 -16.57
CA LEU A 422 -13.72 -12.05 -16.42
C LEU A 422 -14.05 -10.56 -16.31
N GLU A 423 -13.57 -9.92 -15.24
CA GLU A 423 -13.78 -8.50 -14.93
C GLU A 423 -12.52 -7.68 -15.26
N PHE A 424 -11.33 -8.28 -15.17
CA PHE A 424 -10.04 -7.66 -15.46
C PHE A 424 -9.16 -8.56 -16.33
N LEU A 425 -8.55 -7.98 -17.36
CA LEU A 425 -7.60 -8.66 -18.24
C LEU A 425 -6.34 -7.80 -18.47
N ASP A 426 -5.17 -8.32 -18.10
CA ASP A 426 -3.87 -7.81 -18.56
C ASP A 426 -3.24 -8.82 -19.53
N LEU A 427 -3.20 -8.45 -20.81
CA LEU A 427 -2.74 -9.31 -21.89
C LEU A 427 -1.53 -8.73 -22.58
N THR A 428 -0.38 -9.39 -22.44
CA THR A 428 0.80 -9.10 -23.25
C THR A 428 0.84 -10.00 -24.48
N LEU A 429 0.66 -9.43 -25.66
CA LEU A 429 0.75 -10.13 -26.94
C LEU A 429 2.22 -10.17 -27.43
N PRO A 430 2.54 -11.09 -28.36
CA PRO A 430 3.86 -11.10 -29.00
C PRO A 430 4.12 -9.75 -29.68
N GLU A 431 5.36 -9.26 -29.60
CA GLU A 431 5.83 -8.06 -30.30
C GLU A 431 5.78 -8.23 -31.82
N SER A 432 4.58 -8.13 -32.38
CA SER A 432 4.27 -8.40 -33.77
C SER A 432 2.98 -7.70 -34.15
N TRP A 433 3.01 -6.95 -35.25
CA TRP A 433 1.82 -6.30 -35.79
C TRP A 433 0.83 -7.28 -36.43
N LYS A 434 1.16 -8.58 -36.50
CA LYS A 434 0.23 -9.63 -36.95
C LYS A 434 -0.84 -9.96 -35.90
N SER A 435 -0.61 -9.59 -34.64
CA SER A 435 -1.58 -9.76 -33.56
C SER A 435 -2.66 -8.68 -33.64
N LYS A 436 -3.71 -8.92 -34.43
CA LYS A 436 -4.84 -8.01 -34.53
C LYS A 436 -5.74 -8.15 -33.30
N LEU A 437 -6.02 -7.04 -32.64
CA LEU A 437 -6.89 -7.00 -31.45
C LEU A 437 -8.34 -7.38 -31.79
N SER A 438 -8.78 -7.14 -33.02
CA SER A 438 -10.12 -7.52 -33.51
C SER A 438 -10.37 -9.03 -33.59
N TYR A 439 -9.35 -9.87 -33.36
CA TYR A 439 -9.47 -11.33 -33.35
C TYR A 439 -9.53 -11.91 -31.93
N LEU A 440 -9.54 -11.07 -30.89
CA LEU A 440 -9.71 -11.49 -29.50
C LEU A 440 -11.21 -11.63 -29.19
N GLU A 441 -11.59 -12.72 -28.55
CA GLU A 441 -12.96 -12.96 -28.09
C GLU A 441 -13.06 -12.52 -26.63
N LEU A 442 -13.17 -11.20 -26.43
CA LEU A 442 -13.22 -10.58 -25.12
C LEU A 442 -14.64 -10.68 -24.51
N PRO A 443 -14.80 -11.04 -23.23
CA PRO A 443 -16.10 -11.19 -22.59
C PRO A 443 -16.70 -9.82 -22.26
N ALA A 444 -18.03 -9.70 -22.39
CA ALA A 444 -18.77 -8.45 -22.17
C ALA A 444 -18.74 -7.94 -20.71
N THR A 445 -18.34 -8.80 -19.78
CA THR A 445 -18.19 -8.53 -18.34
C THR A 445 -16.98 -7.67 -17.99
N LEU A 446 -16.02 -7.49 -18.92
CA LEU A 446 -14.79 -6.76 -18.67
C LEU A 446 -15.04 -5.31 -18.25
N GLN A 447 -14.41 -4.91 -17.15
CA GLN A 447 -14.46 -3.57 -16.57
C GLN A 447 -13.11 -2.83 -16.73
N ASP A 448 -11.99 -3.57 -16.73
CA ASP A 448 -10.63 -3.05 -16.92
C ASP A 448 -9.86 -3.93 -17.91
N LEU A 449 -9.38 -3.32 -18.98
CA LEU A 449 -8.65 -3.99 -20.05
C LEU A 449 -7.29 -3.34 -20.25
N ARG A 450 -6.23 -4.15 -20.13
CA ARG A 450 -4.86 -3.77 -20.43
C ARG A 450 -4.32 -4.67 -21.52
N ILE A 451 -3.85 -4.09 -22.62
CA ILE A 451 -3.22 -4.84 -23.70
C ILE A 451 -1.88 -4.21 -24.04
N GLU A 452 -0.85 -5.05 -24.07
CA GLU A 452 0.48 -4.69 -24.53
C GLU A 452 0.80 -5.40 -25.85
N ASN A 453 1.29 -4.62 -26.82
CA ASN A 453 1.58 -5.01 -28.21
C ASN A 453 0.34 -5.35 -29.05
N GLY A 454 0.54 -5.36 -30.38
CA GLY A 454 -0.47 -5.74 -31.35
C GLY A 454 -0.85 -4.61 -32.29
N SER A 455 -1.78 -4.90 -33.20
CA SER A 455 -2.32 -3.93 -34.14
C SER A 455 -3.82 -3.76 -33.96
N CYS A 456 -4.25 -2.51 -34.02
CA CYS A 456 -5.65 -2.13 -33.98
C CYS A 456 -6.06 -1.64 -35.36
N ILE A 457 -7.03 -2.32 -35.97
CA ILE A 457 -7.85 -1.74 -37.03
C ILE A 457 -9.08 -1.13 -36.36
N GLU A 458 -9.76 -0.19 -36.99
CA GLU A 458 -10.97 0.34 -36.38
C GLU A 458 -12.05 -0.76 -36.31
N PHE A 459 -12.51 -1.12 -35.10
CA PHE A 459 -13.59 -2.09 -34.88
C PHE A 459 -14.39 -1.74 -33.62
N ASP A 460 -15.57 -2.35 -33.48
CA ASP A 460 -16.41 -2.26 -32.28
C ASP A 460 -16.00 -3.34 -31.27
N TRP A 461 -15.55 -2.91 -30.09
CA TRP A 461 -15.10 -3.81 -29.02
C TRP A 461 -16.24 -4.65 -28.42
N LYS A 462 -17.50 -4.18 -28.49
CA LYS A 462 -18.65 -4.84 -27.87
C LYS A 462 -18.47 -5.10 -26.35
N LEU A 463 -17.84 -4.17 -25.65
CA LEU A 463 -17.57 -4.23 -24.20
C LEU A 463 -18.38 -3.16 -23.46
N PRO A 464 -19.66 -3.41 -23.13
CA PRO A 464 -20.56 -2.40 -22.57
C PRO A 464 -20.21 -1.97 -21.14
N LEU A 465 -19.51 -2.83 -20.38
CA LEU A 465 -19.13 -2.57 -18.99
C LEU A 465 -17.71 -2.01 -18.83
N LEU A 466 -16.97 -1.81 -19.93
CA LEU A 466 -15.57 -1.43 -19.86
C LEU A 466 -15.41 0.02 -19.41
N GLN A 467 -14.87 0.23 -18.21
CA GLN A 467 -14.65 1.55 -17.61
C GLN A 467 -13.21 2.05 -17.81
N LYS A 468 -12.24 1.14 -17.77
CA LYS A 468 -10.80 1.43 -17.87
C LYS A 468 -10.19 0.72 -19.06
N MET A 469 -9.39 1.45 -19.83
CA MET A 469 -8.69 0.89 -20.98
C MET A 469 -7.24 1.39 -21.02
N THR A 470 -6.29 0.46 -21.01
CA THR A 470 -4.87 0.75 -21.18
C THR A 470 -4.33 0.01 -22.39
N LEU A 471 -3.78 0.74 -23.36
CA LEU A 471 -3.13 0.14 -24.53
C LEU A 471 -1.68 0.59 -24.63
N SER A 472 -0.77 -0.38 -24.66
CA SER A 472 0.68 -0.16 -24.69
C SER A 472 1.30 -0.77 -25.94
N SER A 473 2.25 -0.10 -26.57
CA SER A 473 2.96 -0.55 -27.79
C SER A 473 2.04 -0.99 -28.93
N ILE A 474 0.85 -0.39 -29.04
CA ILE A 474 -0.11 -0.67 -30.11
C ILE A 474 0.18 0.12 -31.38
N LYS A 475 -0.23 -0.43 -32.53
CA LYS A 475 -0.15 0.25 -33.84
C LYS A 475 -1.49 0.24 -34.56
N GLY A 476 -1.89 1.40 -35.09
CA GLY A 476 -3.04 1.54 -35.98
C GLY A 476 -4.09 2.53 -35.48
N ARG A 477 -5.36 2.23 -35.73
CA ARG A 477 -6.51 3.10 -35.44
C ARG A 477 -7.26 2.56 -34.25
N VAL A 478 -7.46 3.38 -33.22
CA VAL A 478 -8.15 2.98 -31.98
C VAL A 478 -9.48 3.70 -31.89
N LYS A 479 -10.57 2.95 -31.90
CA LYS A 479 -11.90 3.44 -31.52
C LYS A 479 -12.17 3.07 -30.07
N VAL A 480 -12.36 4.07 -29.22
CA VAL A 480 -12.56 3.85 -27.79
C VAL A 480 -14.05 3.62 -27.51
N PRO A 481 -14.45 2.56 -26.77
CA PRO A 481 -15.85 2.32 -26.42
C PRO A 481 -16.47 3.48 -25.62
N LEU A 482 -17.77 3.72 -25.80
CA LEU A 482 -18.51 4.79 -25.09
C LEU A 482 -18.51 4.63 -23.57
N SER A 483 -18.42 3.40 -23.07
CA SER A 483 -18.41 3.08 -21.64
C SER A 483 -17.11 3.48 -20.94
N VAL A 484 -16.02 3.68 -21.69
CA VAL A 484 -14.69 3.97 -21.12
C VAL A 484 -14.66 5.40 -20.60
N SER A 485 -14.39 5.56 -19.30
CA SER A 485 -14.17 6.87 -18.67
C SER A 485 -12.70 7.16 -18.38
N ARG A 486 -11.85 6.12 -18.32
CA ARG A 486 -10.41 6.23 -18.06
C ARG A 486 -9.59 5.54 -19.13
N LEU A 487 -8.75 6.31 -19.83
CA LEU A 487 -7.97 5.83 -20.96
C LEU A 487 -6.50 6.18 -20.82
N SER A 488 -5.65 5.16 -20.97
CA SER A 488 -4.19 5.31 -20.98
C SER A 488 -3.60 4.69 -22.25
N LEU A 489 -2.88 5.49 -23.04
CA LEU A 489 -2.27 5.08 -24.31
C LEU A 489 -0.76 5.31 -24.28
N PHE A 490 0.02 4.24 -24.35
CA PHE A 490 1.49 4.31 -24.31
C PHE A 490 2.05 3.71 -25.61
N VAL A 491 2.46 4.54 -26.58
CA VAL A 491 2.98 4.04 -27.86
C VAL A 491 4.50 4.11 -27.95
N ARG A 492 5.11 3.27 -28.80
CA ARG A 492 6.56 3.34 -29.04
C ARG A 492 6.91 4.58 -29.85
N ARG A 493 6.24 4.76 -30.99
CA ARG A 493 6.35 5.95 -31.83
C ARG A 493 5.01 6.67 -31.88
N GLY A 494 5.00 8.00 -31.81
CA GLY A 494 3.74 8.77 -31.92
C GLY A 494 2.99 8.47 -33.22
N GLU A 495 3.73 8.18 -34.28
CA GLU A 495 3.24 7.85 -35.62
C GLU A 495 2.63 6.43 -35.71
N ASP A 496 2.86 5.56 -34.72
CA ASP A 496 2.20 4.25 -34.67
C ASP A 496 0.70 4.39 -34.36
N LEU A 497 0.28 5.47 -33.69
CA LEU A 497 -1.12 5.81 -33.47
C LEU A 497 -1.64 6.68 -34.61
N LYS A 498 -2.18 6.04 -35.65
CA LYS A 498 -2.60 6.72 -36.89
C LYS A 498 -3.89 7.53 -36.74
N SER A 499 -4.81 7.06 -35.89
CA SER A 499 -6.09 7.73 -35.63
C SER A 499 -6.62 7.27 -34.28
N LEU A 500 -7.18 8.21 -33.51
CA LEU A 500 -7.82 7.95 -32.23
C LEU A 500 -9.24 8.50 -32.32
N VAL A 501 -10.24 7.66 -32.12
CA VAL A 501 -11.65 8.05 -32.12
C VAL A 501 -12.16 7.99 -30.69
N LEU A 502 -12.43 9.17 -30.12
CA LEU A 502 -13.11 9.33 -28.83
C LEU A 502 -14.54 9.78 -29.08
N SER A 503 -15.51 9.11 -28.47
CA SER A 503 -16.93 9.43 -28.64
C SER A 503 -17.51 10.21 -27.45
N GLN A 504 -16.68 10.50 -26.44
CA GLN A 504 -17.07 11.09 -25.17
C GLN A 504 -15.90 11.86 -24.51
N LYS A 505 -16.21 12.71 -23.53
CA LYS A 505 -15.21 13.29 -22.63
C LYS A 505 -14.83 12.24 -21.58
N LEU A 506 -13.54 12.16 -21.27
CA LEU A 506 -13.01 11.19 -20.32
C LEU A 506 -12.77 11.84 -18.96
N ASP A 507 -12.93 11.06 -17.88
CA ASP A 507 -12.59 11.48 -16.52
C ASP A 507 -11.07 11.52 -16.34
N GLU A 508 -10.37 10.53 -16.89
CA GLU A 508 -8.91 10.46 -16.93
C GLU A 508 -8.44 10.09 -18.34
N PHE A 509 -7.50 10.88 -18.87
CA PHE A 509 -6.91 10.65 -20.18
C PHE A 509 -5.40 10.85 -20.10
N GLN A 510 -4.66 9.77 -20.35
CA GLN A 510 -3.20 9.78 -20.44
C GLN A 510 -2.78 9.26 -21.81
N ILE A 511 -1.89 9.99 -22.48
CA ILE A 511 -1.27 9.54 -23.72
C ILE A 511 0.20 9.95 -23.75
N SER A 512 1.08 9.03 -24.12
CA SER A 512 2.50 9.32 -24.30
C SER A 512 3.13 8.41 -25.35
N CYS A 513 4.24 8.89 -25.93
CA CYS A 513 5.06 8.15 -26.87
C CYS A 513 6.52 8.18 -26.41
N HIS A 514 7.29 7.14 -26.74
CA HIS A 514 8.73 7.11 -26.44
C HIS A 514 9.53 7.92 -27.46
N PHE A 515 9.16 7.85 -28.74
CA PHE A 515 9.84 8.53 -29.83
C PHE A 515 8.84 9.19 -30.78
N GLY A 516 9.32 10.18 -31.55
CA GLY A 516 8.55 10.82 -32.61
C GLY A 516 7.44 11.74 -32.12
N HIS A 517 6.54 12.09 -33.04
CA HIS A 517 5.41 13.00 -32.78
C HIS A 517 4.09 12.32 -33.12
N PHE A 518 3.01 12.77 -32.46
CA PHE A 518 1.65 12.37 -32.81
C PHE A 518 1.17 13.12 -34.05
N TYR A 519 0.25 12.53 -34.80
CA TYR A 519 -0.48 13.24 -35.85
C TYR A 519 -1.33 14.39 -35.28
N ASP A 520 -1.54 15.44 -36.07
CA ASP A 520 -2.27 16.65 -35.66
C ASP A 520 -3.69 16.37 -35.14
N GLU A 521 -4.36 15.36 -35.69
CA GLU A 521 -5.68 14.89 -35.24
C GLU A 521 -5.64 14.45 -33.77
N VAL A 522 -4.62 13.66 -33.40
CA VAL A 522 -4.43 13.17 -32.03
C VAL A 522 -4.05 14.33 -31.10
N ILE A 523 -3.20 15.25 -31.56
CA ILE A 523 -2.83 16.45 -30.79
C ILE A 523 -4.07 17.32 -30.50
N THR A 524 -4.98 17.45 -31.45
CA THR A 524 -6.24 18.18 -31.29
C THR A 524 -7.10 17.54 -30.20
N ILE A 525 -7.24 16.22 -30.24
CA ILE A 525 -7.97 15.46 -29.22
C ILE A 525 -7.34 15.65 -27.84
N MET A 526 -6.01 15.60 -27.74
CA MET A 526 -5.29 15.83 -26.49
C MET A 526 -5.63 17.20 -25.89
N ARG A 527 -5.62 18.26 -26.71
CA ARG A 527 -5.97 19.62 -26.26
C ARG A 527 -7.43 19.71 -25.82
N HIS A 528 -8.33 19.03 -26.50
CA HIS A 528 -9.76 19.06 -26.19
C HIS A 528 -10.09 18.34 -24.87
N GLN A 529 -9.45 17.19 -24.60
CA GLN A 529 -9.61 16.47 -23.33
C GLN A 529 -8.99 17.22 -22.15
N GLN A 530 -7.93 18.01 -22.37
CA GLN A 530 -7.20 18.70 -21.31
C GLN A 530 -7.95 19.88 -20.66
N GLY A 531 -8.85 20.56 -21.39
CA GLY A 531 -9.47 21.81 -20.90
C GLY A 531 -8.43 22.92 -20.64
N LYS A 532 -8.82 24.18 -20.79
CA LYS A 532 -7.96 25.31 -20.41
C LYS A 532 -7.96 25.47 -18.88
N GLU A 533 -7.28 24.59 -18.13
CA GLU A 533 -6.93 24.89 -16.73
C GLU A 533 -5.79 24.00 -16.23
N HIS A 534 -4.67 24.67 -15.96
CA HIS A 534 -3.51 24.30 -15.15
C HIS A 534 -3.02 22.83 -15.11
N GLY A 535 -1.96 22.60 -15.90
CA GLY A 535 -0.72 22.02 -15.36
C GLY A 535 -0.52 20.52 -15.54
N TRP A 536 -0.01 20.10 -16.69
CA TRP A 536 0.84 18.90 -16.77
C TRP A 536 2.24 19.24 -17.26
N ARG A 537 3.21 18.78 -16.47
CA ARG A 537 4.64 18.81 -16.76
C ARG A 537 4.89 18.06 -18.08
N ARG A 538 5.44 18.78 -19.06
CA ARG A 538 6.30 18.17 -20.09
C ARG A 538 7.40 17.38 -19.37
N ARG A 539 7.26 16.05 -19.25
CA ARG A 539 8.44 15.18 -19.34
C ARG A 539 8.62 14.82 -20.80
N LEU A 540 9.13 15.80 -21.55
CA LEU A 540 9.97 15.49 -22.70
C LEU A 540 11.25 14.92 -22.09
N MET A 541 11.36 13.61 -21.96
CA MET A 541 12.70 13.00 -21.99
C MET A 541 13.12 13.01 -23.46
N LEU A 542 13.73 14.12 -23.87
CA LEU A 542 14.70 14.10 -24.95
C LEU A 542 15.97 13.49 -24.33
N SER A 543 16.09 12.17 -24.39
CA SER A 543 17.39 11.53 -24.31
C SER A 543 18.03 11.64 -25.70
N PHE A 544 19.12 12.39 -25.79
CA PHE A 544 20.12 12.16 -26.83
C PHE A 544 20.81 10.83 -26.59
#